data_AF-A0A418N0A8-F1
#
_entry.id   AF-A0A418N0A8-F1
#
_cell.length_a   1.000
_cell.length_b   1.000
_cell.length_c   1.000
_cell.angle_alpha   90.00
_cell.angle_beta   90.00
_cell.angle_gamma   90.00
#
_symmetry.space_group_name_H-M   'P 1'
#
loop_
_entity.id
_entity.type
_entity.pdbx_description
1 polymer ?
#
loop_
_entity_poly.entity_id
_entity_poly.type
_entity_poly.pdbx_seq_one_letter_code
_entity_poly.pdbx_strand_id
1 'polypeptide(L)'
;MRHYTARRAARVLLVDAADRLLLFRGFDPARPEGGRWWFTPGGGLDPGETYAECAARELAEETGLRLTAAAFGEPVHADLTEFTFDGVWYRQEQRFFLVRVAAHEVDTTGFSEIERGSVDGHRWWSTRELGATGERCYPPDLPAVLARALADRSALVDIPAAGNLPLSERSAVVDDLTLGDNNPTVAGDPTC
;
A
#
# COMPACT_ATOMS: atom_id res chain seq x y z
N MET A 1 27.45 -4.04 -19.57
CA MET A 1 26.12 -3.45 -19.80
C MET A 1 25.33 -3.66 -18.51
N ARG A 2 24.64 -2.64 -17.98
CA ARG A 2 23.78 -2.84 -16.80
C ARG A 2 22.51 -3.57 -17.28
N HIS A 3 22.18 -4.68 -16.61
CA HIS A 3 20.96 -5.44 -16.89
C HIS A 3 19.90 -5.02 -15.89
N TYR A 4 18.82 -4.40 -16.38
CA TYR A 4 17.72 -3.94 -15.54
C TYR A 4 16.61 -4.97 -15.48
N THR A 5 16.14 -5.24 -14.27
CA THR A 5 14.90 -5.97 -14.00
C THR A 5 13.75 -4.96 -14.03
N ALA A 6 12.80 -5.16 -14.94
CA ALA A 6 11.59 -4.35 -14.99
C ALA A 6 10.71 -4.69 -13.78
N ARG A 7 10.23 -3.66 -13.07
CA ARG A 7 9.33 -3.80 -11.92
C ARG A 7 8.19 -2.81 -12.05
N ARG A 8 6.97 -3.25 -11.75
CA ARG A 8 5.83 -2.34 -11.53
C ARG A 8 5.58 -2.30 -10.03
N ALA A 9 5.31 -1.13 -9.49
CA ALA A 9 5.14 -0.93 -8.06
C ALA A 9 4.00 0.03 -7.73
N ALA A 10 3.30 -0.25 -6.63
CA ALA A 10 2.36 0.66 -6.03
C ALA A 10 2.98 1.28 -4.77
N ARG A 11 2.73 2.56 -4.54
CA ARG A 11 3.21 3.32 -3.38
C ARG A 11 2.05 4.03 -2.71
N VAL A 12 2.12 4.18 -1.39
CA VAL A 12 1.05 4.80 -0.61
C VAL A 12 1.56 6.06 0.08
N LEU A 13 0.99 7.19 -0.28
CA LEU A 13 1.07 8.43 0.50
C LEU A 13 0.07 8.33 1.64
N LEU A 14 0.41 7.58 2.70
CA LEU A 14 -0.44 7.47 3.88
C LEU A 14 -0.27 8.72 4.76
N VAL A 15 -1.32 9.52 4.87
CA VAL A 15 -1.34 10.74 5.67
C VAL A 15 -2.31 10.68 6.83
N ASP A 16 -1.95 11.29 7.95
CA ASP A 16 -2.85 11.41 9.10
C ASP A 16 -3.72 12.69 9.04
N ALA A 17 -4.54 12.92 10.07
CA ALA A 17 -5.38 14.13 10.17
C ALA A 17 -4.58 15.45 10.23
N ALA A 18 -3.29 15.39 10.51
CA ALA A 18 -2.39 16.54 10.57
C ALA A 18 -1.52 16.70 9.30
N ASP A 19 -1.89 16.03 8.20
CA ASP A 19 -1.15 16.02 6.93
C ASP A 19 0.31 15.53 7.08
N ARG A 20 0.60 14.72 8.10
CA ARG A 20 1.90 14.08 8.23
C ARG A 20 1.90 12.80 7.39
N LEU A 21 2.95 12.62 6.60
CA LEU A 21 3.16 11.46 5.74
C LEU A 21 3.97 10.38 6.49
N LEU A 22 3.48 9.15 6.49
CA LEU A 22 4.27 8.01 6.97
C LEU A 22 5.37 7.66 5.96
N LEU A 23 6.61 7.54 6.45
CA LEU A 23 7.74 7.02 5.69
C LEU A 23 8.49 5.96 6.50
N PHE A 24 9.04 4.97 5.80
CA PHE A 24 10.02 4.03 6.30
C PHE A 24 11.43 4.51 5.98
N ARG A 25 12.38 4.23 6.87
CA ARG A 25 13.80 4.43 6.66
C ARG A 25 14.48 3.10 6.45
N GLY A 26 15.24 2.98 5.36
CA GLY A 26 15.96 1.77 5.05
C GLY A 26 17.29 2.01 4.36
N PHE A 27 17.91 0.90 3.95
CA PHE A 27 19.18 0.83 3.25
C PHE A 27 19.26 -0.39 2.35
N ASP A 28 20.27 -0.43 1.49
CA ASP A 28 20.57 -1.60 0.67
C ASP A 28 21.37 -2.57 1.55
N PRO A 29 20.83 -3.75 1.92
CA PRO A 29 21.55 -4.70 2.76
C PRO A 29 22.84 -5.21 2.09
N ALA A 30 22.90 -5.19 0.75
CA ALA A 30 24.12 -5.54 0.00
C ALA A 30 25.15 -4.39 -0.05
N ARG A 31 24.75 -3.17 0.34
CA ARG A 31 25.62 -1.97 0.40
C ARG A 31 25.26 -1.08 1.60
N PRO A 32 25.47 -1.56 2.83
CA PRO A 32 25.08 -0.84 4.05
C PRO A 32 25.79 0.52 4.19
N GLU A 33 26.96 0.70 3.57
CA GLU A 33 27.72 1.95 3.48
C GLU A 33 27.09 2.99 2.55
N GLY A 34 26.13 2.59 1.70
CA GLY A 34 25.38 3.47 0.80
C GLY A 34 24.47 4.47 1.52
N GLY A 35 24.39 4.40 2.84
CA GLY A 35 23.63 5.29 3.72
C GLY A 35 22.15 4.93 3.82
N ARG A 36 21.38 5.79 4.49
CA ARG A 36 19.92 5.64 4.66
C ARG A 36 19.12 6.51 3.72
N TRP A 37 17.89 6.11 3.45
CA TRP A 37 16.90 6.93 2.77
C TRP A 37 15.51 6.62 3.29
N TRP A 38 14.61 7.59 3.11
CA TRP A 38 13.20 7.47 3.43
C TRP A 38 12.37 7.18 2.18
N PHE A 39 11.37 6.32 2.32
CA PHE A 39 10.48 5.94 1.25
C PHE A 39 9.08 5.65 1.79
N THR A 40 8.09 5.76 0.90
CA THR A 40 6.68 5.48 1.22
C THR A 40 6.44 3.98 1.40
N PRO A 41 5.45 3.59 2.19
CA PRO A 41 4.90 2.24 2.12
C PRO A 41 4.57 1.82 0.69
N GLY A 42 4.60 0.52 0.43
CA GLY A 42 4.29 -0.07 -0.87
C GLY A 42 5.47 -0.83 -1.48
N GLY A 43 5.15 -1.68 -2.45
CA GLY A 43 6.12 -2.59 -3.04
C GLY A 43 5.76 -2.98 -4.47
N GLY A 44 6.14 -4.19 -4.84
CA GLY A 44 6.07 -4.67 -6.22
C GLY A 44 4.74 -5.36 -6.45
N LEU A 45 4.21 -5.23 -7.65
CA LEU A 45 3.01 -5.97 -8.03
C LEU A 45 3.32 -7.46 -8.12
N ASP A 46 2.42 -8.27 -7.56
CA ASP A 46 2.39 -9.70 -7.82
C ASP A 46 1.74 -10.02 -9.17
N PRO A 47 1.96 -11.24 -9.73
CA PRO A 47 1.35 -11.63 -10.99
C PRO A 47 -0.18 -11.55 -10.95
N GLY A 48 -0.74 -10.75 -11.86
CA GLY A 48 -2.19 -10.56 -11.99
C GLY A 48 -2.77 -9.45 -11.12
N GLU A 49 -1.96 -8.84 -10.25
CA GLU A 49 -2.40 -7.79 -9.34
C GLU A 49 -2.58 -6.44 -10.05
N THR A 50 -3.65 -5.72 -9.72
CA THR A 50 -3.80 -4.30 -10.06
C THR A 50 -2.94 -3.44 -9.13
N TYR A 51 -2.68 -2.19 -9.51
CA TYR A 51 -1.91 -1.28 -8.66
C TYR A 51 -2.62 -1.00 -7.31
N ALA A 52 -3.95 -0.95 -7.29
CA ALA A 52 -4.72 -0.70 -6.07
C ALA A 52 -4.73 -1.94 -5.14
N GLU A 53 -4.81 -3.15 -5.69
CA GLU A 53 -4.66 -4.39 -4.91
C GLU A 53 -3.27 -4.49 -4.28
N CYS A 54 -2.22 -4.18 -5.06
CA CYS A 54 -0.85 -4.14 -4.55
C CYS A 54 -0.71 -3.11 -3.42
N ALA A 55 -1.25 -1.89 -3.60
CA ALA A 55 -1.22 -0.87 -2.57
C ALA A 55 -1.92 -1.33 -1.27
N ALA A 56 -3.07 -2.01 -1.39
CA ALA A 56 -3.83 -2.52 -0.26
C ALA A 56 -3.09 -3.64 0.49
N ARG A 57 -2.51 -4.60 -0.24
CA ARG A 57 -1.73 -5.71 0.33
C ARG A 57 -0.50 -5.17 1.07
N GLU A 58 0.33 -4.39 0.40
CA GLU A 58 1.57 -3.86 0.96
C GLU A 58 1.30 -2.97 2.19
N LEU A 59 0.28 -2.11 2.13
CA LEU A 59 -0.09 -1.28 3.28
C LEU A 59 -0.48 -2.13 4.49
N ALA A 60 -1.21 -3.23 4.27
CA ALA A 60 -1.60 -4.15 5.34
C ALA A 60 -0.40 -4.92 5.90
N GLU A 61 0.53 -5.37 5.06
CA GLU A 61 1.74 -6.09 5.45
C GLU A 61 2.71 -5.20 6.22
N GLU A 62 2.93 -3.97 5.75
CA GLU A 62 3.96 -3.07 6.29
C GLU A 62 3.49 -2.24 7.49
N THR A 63 2.18 -2.00 7.62
CA THR A 63 1.65 -1.09 8.65
C THR A 63 0.55 -1.70 9.51
N GLY A 64 0.02 -2.88 9.14
CA GLY A 64 -1.17 -3.46 9.75
C GLY A 64 -2.50 -2.81 9.33
N LEU A 65 -2.48 -1.71 8.57
CA LEU A 65 -3.67 -1.01 8.11
C LEU A 65 -4.32 -1.73 6.92
N ARG A 66 -5.49 -2.33 7.16
CA ARG A 66 -6.24 -3.08 6.14
C ARG A 66 -7.29 -2.20 5.48
N LEU A 67 -7.15 -2.02 4.17
CA LEU A 67 -8.12 -1.35 3.30
C LEU A 67 -8.44 -2.25 2.11
N THR A 68 -9.59 -2.05 1.48
CA THR A 68 -9.90 -2.72 0.21
C THR A 68 -9.29 -1.93 -0.95
N ALA A 69 -9.03 -2.58 -2.08
CA ALA A 69 -8.51 -1.91 -3.28
C ALA A 69 -9.39 -0.73 -3.74
N ALA A 70 -10.71 -0.81 -3.52
CA ALA A 70 -11.65 0.25 -3.84
C ALA A 70 -11.39 1.55 -3.05
N ALA A 71 -10.68 1.48 -1.92
CA ALA A 71 -10.33 2.64 -1.12
C ALA A 71 -9.16 3.47 -1.70
N PHE A 72 -8.47 3.00 -2.73
CA PHE A 72 -7.27 3.66 -3.26
C PHE A 72 -7.53 4.67 -4.37
N GLY A 73 -8.76 4.77 -4.90
CA GLY A 73 -9.10 5.74 -5.95
C GLY A 73 -8.16 5.69 -7.16
N GLU A 74 -7.96 6.83 -7.82
CA GLU A 74 -6.99 6.95 -8.91
C GLU A 74 -5.60 7.36 -8.37
N PRO A 75 -4.51 6.94 -9.05
CA PRO A 75 -3.16 7.37 -8.69
C PRO A 75 -3.00 8.90 -8.77
N VAL A 76 -2.41 9.50 -7.74
CA VAL A 76 -2.14 10.95 -7.66
C VAL A 76 -0.79 11.33 -8.28
N HIS A 77 0.09 10.36 -8.48
CA HIS A 77 1.38 10.55 -9.11
C HIS A 77 1.87 9.23 -9.74
N ALA A 78 2.70 9.36 -10.76
CA ALA A 78 3.38 8.23 -11.38
C ALA A 78 4.76 8.68 -11.87
N ASP A 79 5.74 7.81 -11.70
CA ASP A 79 7.10 8.04 -12.18
C ASP A 79 7.79 6.74 -12.62
N LEU A 80 9.01 6.90 -13.11
CA LEU A 80 9.93 5.82 -13.45
C LEU A 80 11.25 6.08 -12.74
N THR A 81 11.72 5.13 -11.94
CA THR A 81 12.99 5.23 -11.23
C THR A 81 13.91 4.07 -11.56
N GLU A 82 15.22 4.29 -11.40
CA GLU A 82 16.25 3.28 -11.55
C GLU A 82 17.10 3.25 -10.30
N PHE A 83 17.24 2.08 -9.68
CA PHE A 83 18.01 1.90 -8.45
C PHE A 83 18.60 0.50 -8.36
N THR A 84 19.57 0.32 -7.46
CA THR A 84 20.01 -1.00 -7.05
C THR A 84 19.47 -1.33 -5.69
N PHE A 85 19.06 -2.58 -5.51
CA PHE A 85 18.73 -3.12 -4.20
C PHE A 85 19.11 -4.60 -4.19
N ASP A 86 19.81 -5.03 -3.13
CA ASP A 86 20.27 -6.41 -2.97
C ASP A 86 21.03 -6.95 -4.20
N GLY A 87 21.90 -6.11 -4.77
CA GLY A 87 22.71 -6.44 -5.95
C GLY A 87 21.98 -6.45 -7.29
N VAL A 88 20.65 -6.28 -7.32
CA VAL A 88 19.83 -6.24 -8.54
C VAL A 88 19.61 -4.80 -8.98
N TRP A 89 19.76 -4.53 -10.29
CA TRP A 89 19.39 -3.25 -10.88
C TRP A 89 17.92 -3.28 -11.30
N TYR A 90 17.11 -2.42 -10.71
CA TYR A 90 15.70 -2.28 -11.05
C TYR A 90 15.46 -1.07 -11.93
N ARG A 91 14.56 -1.22 -12.89
CA ARG A 91 13.87 -0.12 -13.56
C ARG A 91 12.39 -0.23 -13.22
N GLN A 92 11.94 0.67 -12.37
CA GLN A 92 10.65 0.56 -11.72
C GLN A 92 9.68 1.63 -12.20
N GLU A 93 8.54 1.22 -12.76
CA GLU A 93 7.38 2.07 -12.97
C GLU A 93 6.56 2.10 -11.67
N GLN A 94 6.28 3.29 -11.15
CA GLN A 94 5.56 3.45 -9.89
C GLN A 94 4.29 4.25 -10.07
N ARG A 95 3.26 3.86 -9.32
CA ARG A 95 2.04 4.65 -9.13
C ARG A 95 1.82 4.91 -7.65
N PHE A 96 1.53 6.15 -7.30
CA PHE A 96 1.32 6.62 -5.94
C PHE A 96 -0.15 6.89 -5.71
N PHE A 97 -0.68 6.37 -4.61
CA PHE A 97 -2.04 6.59 -4.16
C PHE A 97 -2.05 7.38 -2.86
N LEU A 98 -3.04 8.26 -2.69
CA LEU A 98 -3.21 9.04 -1.48
C LEU A 98 -4.26 8.38 -0.59
N VAL A 99 -3.92 8.14 0.67
CA VAL A 99 -4.84 7.60 1.67
C VAL A 99 -4.78 8.49 2.90
N ARG A 100 -5.93 8.98 3.37
CA ARG A 100 -6.01 9.72 4.63
C ARG A 100 -6.64 8.86 5.72
N VAL A 101 -6.00 8.85 6.88
CA VAL A 101 -6.53 8.27 8.12
C VAL A 101 -6.62 9.34 9.20
N ALA A 102 -7.54 9.19 10.15
CA ALA A 102 -7.58 10.08 11.30
C ALA A 102 -6.30 9.96 12.15
N ALA A 103 -5.89 8.72 12.45
CA ALA A 103 -4.66 8.34 13.10
C ALA A 103 -4.38 6.85 12.85
N HIS A 104 -3.13 6.43 12.92
CA HIS A 104 -2.75 5.02 12.83
C HIS A 104 -1.46 4.74 13.62
N GLU A 105 -1.46 3.66 14.39
CA GLU A 105 -0.25 3.12 15.02
C GLU A 105 0.35 2.06 14.08
N VAL A 106 1.60 2.26 13.67
CA VAL A 106 2.24 1.42 12.66
C VAL A 106 2.64 0.09 13.28
N ASP A 107 2.05 -1.00 12.79
CA ASP A 107 2.43 -2.36 13.11
C ASP A 107 3.31 -2.95 12.00
N THR A 108 4.61 -3.11 12.29
CA THR A 108 5.59 -3.66 11.34
C THR A 108 5.81 -5.17 11.52
N THR A 109 4.97 -5.87 12.29
CA THR A 109 5.12 -7.32 12.49
C THR A 109 4.90 -8.13 11.22
N GLY A 110 4.17 -7.58 10.24
CA GLY A 110 3.92 -8.18 8.94
C GLY A 110 5.06 -8.06 7.93
N PHE A 111 6.17 -7.37 8.27
CA PHE A 111 7.30 -7.21 7.36
C PHE A 111 7.80 -8.54 6.78
N SER A 112 8.18 -8.51 5.50
CA SER A 112 8.90 -9.62 4.86
C SER A 112 10.28 -9.82 5.49
N GLU A 113 10.95 -10.94 5.17
CA GLU A 113 12.34 -11.16 5.61
C GLU A 113 13.29 -10.09 5.07
N ILE A 114 13.05 -9.65 3.83
CA ILE A 114 13.83 -8.59 3.18
C ILE A 114 13.62 -7.26 3.90
N GLU A 115 12.37 -6.87 4.20
CA GLU A 115 12.09 -5.63 4.96
C GLU A 115 12.70 -5.66 6.35
N ARG A 116 12.59 -6.77 7.09
CA ARG A 116 13.24 -6.90 8.41
C ARG A 116 14.75 -6.72 8.34
N GLY A 117 15.38 -7.07 7.21
CA GLY A 117 16.81 -6.91 6.98
C GLY A 117 17.24 -5.55 6.42
N SER A 118 16.30 -4.71 5.97
CA SER A 118 16.61 -3.48 5.21
C SER A 118 15.91 -2.22 5.71
N VAL A 119 14.89 -2.34 6.57
CA VAL A 119 14.16 -1.23 7.20
C VAL A 119 14.57 -1.13 8.67
N ASP A 120 14.97 0.06 9.11
CA ASP A 120 15.46 0.31 10.48
C ASP A 120 14.68 1.38 11.24
N GLY A 121 13.59 1.89 10.66
CA GLY A 121 12.70 2.82 11.34
C GLY A 121 11.55 3.29 10.49
N HIS A 122 10.59 3.95 11.13
CA HIS A 122 9.51 4.66 10.48
C HIS A 122 9.22 5.97 11.22
N ARG A 123 8.62 6.93 10.52
CA ARG A 123 8.24 8.23 11.10
C ARG A 123 7.12 8.88 10.30
N TRP A 124 6.29 9.63 11.00
CA TRP A 124 5.33 10.57 10.42
C TRP A 124 5.99 11.93 10.21
N TRP A 125 5.97 12.43 8.97
CA TRP A 125 6.67 13.63 8.53
C TRP A 125 5.69 14.68 8.00
N SER A 126 5.72 15.89 8.56
CA SER A 126 5.06 17.03 7.92
C SER A 126 5.77 17.46 6.64
N THR A 127 5.05 18.10 5.72
CA THR A 127 5.63 18.72 4.50
C THR A 127 6.77 19.68 4.83
N ARG A 128 6.65 20.42 5.94
CA ARG A 128 7.70 21.34 6.44
C ARG A 128 8.97 20.60 6.85
N GLU A 129 8.85 19.51 7.62
CA GLU A 129 10.01 18.73 8.05
C GLU A 129 10.71 18.08 6.85
N LEU A 130 9.95 17.52 5.90
CA LEU A 130 10.51 16.96 4.67
C LEU A 130 11.28 18.01 3.85
N GLY A 131 10.79 19.24 3.79
CA GLY A 131 11.48 20.34 3.12
C GLY A 131 12.78 20.81 3.81
N ALA A 132 12.99 20.46 5.08
CA ALA A 132 14.09 20.96 5.90
C ALA A 132 15.15 19.91 6.29
N THR A 133 14.83 18.61 6.21
CA THR A 133 15.62 17.53 6.83
C THR A 133 16.99 17.27 6.20
N GLY A 134 17.17 17.56 4.90
CA GLY A 134 18.40 17.22 4.17
C GLY A 134 18.66 15.71 4.01
N GLU A 135 17.90 14.86 4.70
CA GLU A 135 17.87 13.42 4.50
C GLU A 135 17.35 13.05 3.10
N ARG A 136 17.84 11.92 2.56
CA ARG A 136 17.41 11.43 1.25
C ARG A 136 16.00 10.87 1.36
N CYS A 137 15.10 11.36 0.53
CA CYS A 137 13.75 10.84 0.37
C CYS A 137 13.55 10.37 -1.07
N TYR A 138 12.74 9.35 -1.26
CA TYR A 138 12.32 8.88 -2.58
C TYR A 138 10.79 8.90 -2.71
N PRO A 139 10.25 9.49 -3.79
CA PRO A 139 10.97 10.17 -4.88
C PRO A 139 11.72 11.45 -4.41
N PRO A 140 12.75 11.93 -5.15
CA PRO A 140 13.53 13.09 -4.72
C PRO A 140 12.71 14.38 -4.57
N ASP A 141 11.61 14.52 -5.32
CA ASP A 141 10.65 15.62 -5.22
C ASP A 141 9.43 15.28 -4.34
N LEU A 142 9.54 14.29 -3.44
CA LEU A 142 8.47 13.84 -2.56
C LEU A 142 7.70 14.98 -1.85
N PRO A 143 8.34 16.05 -1.32
CA PRO A 143 7.60 17.17 -0.74
C PRO A 143 6.64 17.85 -1.72
N ALA A 144 7.05 18.00 -2.98
CA ALA A 144 6.23 18.60 -4.03
C ALA A 144 5.12 17.63 -4.50
N VAL A 145 5.42 16.33 -4.59
CA VAL A 145 4.42 15.29 -4.87
C VAL A 145 3.33 15.30 -3.80
N LEU A 146 3.71 15.28 -2.52
CA LEU A 146 2.77 15.31 -1.40
C LEU A 146 1.92 16.59 -1.39
N ALA A 147 2.54 17.75 -1.59
CA ALA A 147 1.82 19.03 -1.61
C ALA A 147 0.77 19.08 -2.75
N ARG A 148 1.12 18.58 -3.94
CA ARG A 148 0.17 18.50 -5.07
C ARG A 148 -0.99 17.54 -4.75
N ALA A 149 -0.68 16.36 -4.21
CA ALA A 149 -1.67 15.35 -3.85
C ALA A 149 -2.67 15.88 -2.79
N LEU A 150 -2.18 16.56 -1.76
CA LEU A 150 -3.02 17.13 -0.70
C LEU A 150 -3.88 18.33 -1.15
N ALA A 151 -3.42 19.07 -2.17
CA ALA A 151 -4.19 20.17 -2.75
C ALA A 151 -5.39 19.67 -3.56
N ASP A 152 -5.33 18.45 -4.09
CA ASP A 152 -6.42 17.83 -4.83
C ASP A 152 -7.38 17.07 -3.90
N ARG A 153 -8.46 17.75 -3.50
CA ARG A 153 -9.48 17.13 -2.63
C ARG A 153 -10.26 15.99 -3.27
N SER A 154 -10.20 15.82 -4.59
CA SER A 154 -10.87 14.70 -5.27
C SER A 154 -10.14 13.37 -5.05
N ALA A 155 -8.87 13.41 -4.67
CA ALA A 155 -8.03 12.26 -4.40
C ALA A 155 -8.02 11.80 -2.93
N LEU A 156 -8.73 12.51 -2.05
CA LEU A 156 -8.77 12.19 -0.62
C LEU A 156 -9.85 11.14 -0.33
N VAL A 157 -9.41 9.93 0.00
CA VAL A 157 -10.26 8.94 0.65
C VAL A 157 -10.07 9.07 2.16
N ASP A 158 -11.09 9.58 2.84
CA ASP A 158 -11.11 9.73 4.29
C ASP A 158 -11.53 8.41 4.95
N ILE A 159 -10.57 7.74 5.58
CA ILE A 159 -10.85 6.54 6.39
C ILE A 159 -11.05 6.98 7.85
N PRO A 160 -12.26 6.79 8.43
CA PRO A 160 -12.49 7.13 9.83
C PRO A 160 -11.63 6.24 10.74
N ALA A 161 -11.26 6.77 11.92
CA ALA A 161 -10.59 5.98 12.94
C ALA A 161 -11.39 4.70 13.22
N ALA A 162 -10.70 3.58 13.45
CA ALA A 162 -11.31 2.33 13.90
C ALA A 162 -11.93 2.54 15.30
N GLY A 163 -13.12 3.10 15.32
CA GLY A 163 -13.88 3.46 16.51
C GLY A 163 -15.36 3.22 16.25
N ASN A 164 -15.78 1.98 16.51
CA ASN A 164 -17.16 1.54 16.64
C ASN A 164 -17.98 1.26 15.36
N LEU A 165 -17.56 0.26 14.57
CA LEU A 165 -18.53 -0.52 13.80
C LEU A 165 -19.21 -1.55 14.74
N PRO A 166 -20.54 -1.63 14.82
CA PRO A 166 -21.23 -2.65 15.62
C PRO A 166 -20.84 -4.05 15.12
N LEU A 167 -20.70 -5.00 16.07
CA LEU A 167 -20.25 -6.37 15.83
C LEU A 167 -21.09 -7.16 14.80
N SER A 168 -22.25 -6.63 14.38
CA SER A 168 -23.16 -7.26 13.41
C SER A 168 -22.64 -7.28 11.96
N GLU A 169 -21.60 -6.53 11.61
CA GLU A 169 -21.11 -6.45 10.22
C GLU A 169 -19.76 -7.17 9.99
N ARG A 170 -19.28 -7.94 10.97
CA ARG A 170 -18.02 -8.70 10.85
C ARG A 170 -18.13 -10.06 10.16
N SER A 171 -19.32 -10.46 9.71
CA SER A 171 -19.55 -11.77 9.11
C SER A 171 -20.47 -11.67 7.89
N ALA A 172 -19.93 -11.18 6.77
CA ALA A 172 -20.58 -11.32 5.47
C ALA A 172 -19.54 -11.27 4.34
N VAL A 173 -18.60 -12.23 4.33
CA VAL A 173 -17.94 -12.71 3.10
C VAL A 173 -17.36 -14.11 3.35
N VAL A 174 -18.24 -15.05 3.71
CA VAL A 174 -18.08 -16.46 3.37
C VAL A 174 -19.47 -17.00 3.01
N ASP A 175 -19.52 -17.73 1.90
CA ASP A 175 -20.61 -18.56 1.40
C ASP A 175 -21.86 -17.88 0.78
N ASP A 176 -21.78 -17.64 -0.53
CA ASP A 176 -22.94 -17.86 -1.42
C ASP A 176 -22.51 -18.65 -2.66
N LEU A 177 -22.34 -19.96 -2.46
CA LEU A 177 -22.38 -20.97 -3.50
C LEU A 177 -23.27 -22.13 -3.04
N THR A 178 -24.57 -21.89 -2.85
CA THR A 178 -25.59 -22.95 -2.92
C THR A 178 -26.94 -22.40 -3.40
N LEU A 179 -27.12 -22.26 -4.72
CA LEU A 179 -28.41 -22.56 -5.35
C LEU A 179 -28.55 -24.09 -5.26
N GLY A 180 -29.55 -24.73 -4.69
CA GLY A 180 -30.88 -24.34 -4.27
C GLY A 180 -31.71 -25.63 -4.36
N ASP A 181 -31.76 -26.40 -3.27
CA ASP A 181 -32.63 -27.58 -3.18
C ASP A 181 -34.08 -27.12 -3.01
N ASN A 182 -34.96 -27.56 -3.90
CA ASN A 182 -36.40 -27.68 -3.61
C ASN A 182 -37.01 -28.80 -4.45
N ASN A 183 -37.02 -29.99 -3.86
CA ASN A 183 -37.94 -31.06 -4.22
C ASN A 183 -39.25 -30.85 -3.42
N PRO A 184 -40.41 -31.07 -4.04
CA PRO A 184 -41.39 -31.90 -3.36
C PRO A 184 -41.90 -33.04 -4.24
N THR A 185 -41.93 -34.20 -3.58
CA THR A 185 -42.41 -35.53 -3.98
C THR A 185 -43.90 -35.52 -4.35
N VAL A 186 -44.31 -36.34 -5.35
CA VAL A 186 -45.18 -37.53 -5.17
C VAL A 186 -45.70 -38.08 -6.53
N ALA A 187 -45.32 -39.34 -6.76
CA ALA A 187 -46.02 -40.50 -7.35
C ALA A 187 -46.67 -40.46 -8.75
N GLY A 188 -46.32 -41.49 -9.54
CA GLY A 188 -47.23 -42.11 -10.50
C GLY A 188 -46.58 -42.60 -11.81
N ASP A 189 -45.91 -43.75 -11.77
CA ASP A 189 -45.69 -44.64 -12.94
C ASP A 189 -47.05 -45.35 -13.26
N PRO A 190 -47.28 -46.06 -14.40
CA PRO A 190 -46.35 -46.42 -15.47
C PRO A 190 -46.90 -46.40 -16.92
N THR A 191 -45.98 -46.58 -17.88
CA THR A 191 -46.12 -47.22 -19.21
C THR A 191 -47.28 -46.81 -20.15
N CYS A 192 -46.91 -46.26 -21.32
CA CYS A 192 -47.11 -46.90 -22.63
C CYS A 192 -46.21 -46.25 -23.69
#